data_AF-A0A6M3XZU5-F1
#
_entry.id   AF-A0A6M3XZU5-F1
#
_cell.length_a   1.000
_cell.length_b   1.000
_cell.length_c   1.000
_cell.angle_alpha   90.00
_cell.angle_beta   90.00
_cell.angle_gamma   90.00
#
_symmetry.space_group_name_H-M   'P 1'
#
loop_
_entity.id
_entity.type
_entity.pdbx_description
1 polymer ?
#
loop_
_entity_poly.entity_id
_entity_poly.type
_entity_poly.pdbx_seq_one_letter_code
_entity_poly.pdbx_strand_id
1 'polypeptide(L)'
;AFHCHHDTLVEWVSNYDERVEAIKANKPLEEQELRLRLFKLIPIERLPTELLEARAAYAKARAACDEARAAYAKARAACAKAYFEGLHRELCPDCPWNGETIFSNKQI
;
A
#
# COMPACT_ATOMS: atom_id res chain seq x y z
N ALA A 1 4.82 13.88 -12.24
CA ALA A 1 3.83 14.12 -13.30
C ALA A 1 2.90 15.25 -12.86
N PHE A 2 2.42 16.06 -13.79
CA PHE A 2 1.33 16.98 -13.52
C PHE A 2 0.01 16.22 -13.37
N HIS A 3 -0.86 16.68 -12.48
CA HIS A 3 -2.24 16.21 -12.33
C HIS A 3 -2.37 14.68 -12.19
N CYS A 4 -1.42 14.05 -11.47
CA CYS A 4 -1.53 12.63 -11.13
C CYS A 4 -2.82 12.41 -10.32
N HIS A 5 -3.02 13.18 -9.24
CA HIS A 5 -4.28 13.30 -8.50
C HIS A 5 -4.94 14.67 -8.74
N HIS A 6 -6.22 14.80 -8.39
CA HIS A 6 -7.03 15.98 -8.74
C HIS A 6 -6.80 17.18 -7.80
N ASP A 7 -6.31 16.92 -6.59
CA ASP A 7 -5.99 17.87 -5.53
C ASP A 7 -4.50 18.21 -5.45
N THR A 8 -3.68 17.57 -6.29
CA THR A 8 -2.21 17.65 -6.23
C THR A 8 -1.67 18.00 -7.61
N LEU A 9 -1.04 19.18 -7.72
CA LEU A 9 -0.52 19.67 -9.00
C LEU A 9 0.61 18.79 -9.54
N VAL A 10 1.59 18.44 -8.69
CA VAL A 10 2.74 17.62 -9.05
C VAL A 10 2.90 16.49 -8.06
N GLU A 11 3.00 15.27 -8.57
CA GLU A 11 3.25 14.10 -7.74
C GLU A 11 4.11 13.09 -8.48
N TRP A 12 4.80 12.25 -7.71
CA TRP A 12 5.52 11.12 -8.26
C TRP A 12 4.54 10.07 -8.79
N VAL A 13 4.76 9.59 -10.01
CA VAL A 13 4.00 8.48 -10.59
C VAL A 13 4.92 7.27 -10.70
N SER A 14 4.55 6.15 -10.09
CA SER A 14 5.31 4.90 -10.15
C SER A 14 5.14 4.17 -11.47
N ASN A 15 3.93 4.19 -12.02
CA ASN A 15 3.59 3.60 -13.31
C ASN A 15 2.62 4.54 -14.05
N TYR A 16 3.09 5.12 -15.16
CA TYR A 16 2.32 6.08 -15.94
C TYR A 16 1.15 5.41 -16.66
N ASP A 17 1.38 4.25 -17.26
CA ASP A 17 0.37 3.52 -18.04
C ASP A 17 -0.75 3.00 -17.15
N GLU A 18 -0.42 2.45 -15.98
CA GLU A 18 -1.43 2.08 -14.98
C GLU A 18 -2.29 3.29 -14.57
N ARG A 19 -1.70 4.49 -14.47
CA ARG A 19 -2.47 5.68 -14.14
C ARG A 19 -3.39 6.10 -15.29
N VAL A 20 -2.92 6.00 -16.54
CA VAL A 20 -3.75 6.23 -17.74
C VAL A 20 -4.93 5.28 -17.76
N GLU A 21 -4.71 3.98 -17.55
CA GLU A 21 -5.78 2.98 -17.51
C GLU A 21 -6.73 3.20 -16.33
N ALA A 22 -6.20 3.58 -15.16
CA ALA A 22 -7.04 3.92 -14.01
C ALA A 22 -7.93 5.16 -14.27
N ILE A 23 -7.45 6.14 -15.05
CA ILE A 23 -8.28 7.29 -15.46
C ILE A 23 -9.43 6.81 -16.35
N LYS A 24 -9.16 5.96 -17.35
CA LYS A 24 -10.18 5.42 -18.25
C LYS A 24 -11.21 4.53 -17.54
N ALA A 25 -10.75 3.73 -16.59
CA ALA A 25 -11.59 2.75 -15.89
C ALA A 25 -12.49 3.38 -14.81
N ASN A 26 -12.02 4.42 -14.13
CA ASN A 26 -12.65 4.86 -12.86
C ASN A 26 -13.12 6.31 -12.84
N LYS A 27 -12.76 7.15 -13.81
CA LYS A 27 -13.16 8.57 -13.82
C LYS A 27 -14.43 8.78 -14.65
N PRO A 28 -15.30 9.73 -14.27
CA PRO A 28 -16.47 10.09 -15.07
C PRO A 28 -16.05 10.38 -16.51
N LEU A 29 -16.86 9.92 -17.47
CA LEU A 29 -16.51 9.94 -18.91
C LEU A 29 -16.17 11.36 -19.38
N GLU A 30 -16.94 12.34 -18.91
CA GLU A 30 -16.79 13.77 -19.18
C GLU A 30 -15.48 14.37 -18.64
N GLU A 31 -14.84 13.72 -17.66
CA GLU A 31 -13.55 14.17 -17.11
C GLU A 31 -12.35 13.53 -17.81
N GLN A 32 -12.52 12.39 -18.49
CA GLN A 32 -11.41 11.57 -18.95
C GLN A 32 -10.53 12.29 -19.98
N GLU A 33 -11.15 12.95 -20.96
CA GLU A 33 -10.41 13.69 -22.00
C GLU A 33 -9.51 14.76 -21.37
N LEU A 34 -10.06 15.57 -20.47
CA LEU A 34 -9.31 16.63 -19.81
C LEU A 34 -8.19 16.05 -18.93
N ARG A 35 -8.48 15.01 -18.15
CA ARG A 35 -7.50 14.36 -17.27
C ARG A 35 -6.35 13.77 -18.07
N LEU A 36 -6.62 13.03 -19.15
CA LEU A 36 -5.58 12.44 -19.99
C LEU A 36 -4.76 13.50 -20.73
N ARG A 37 -5.39 14.60 -21.15
CA ARG A 37 -4.69 15.71 -21.79
C ARG A 37 -3.74 16.45 -20.83
N LEU A 38 -4.12 16.59 -19.56
CA LEU A 38 -3.36 17.32 -18.56
C LEU A 38 -2.38 16.45 -17.76
N PHE A 39 -2.64 15.14 -17.65
CA PHE A 39 -1.75 14.19 -17.00
C PHE A 39 -0.49 14.01 -17.86
N LYS A 40 0.62 14.63 -17.44
CA LYS A 40 1.87 14.65 -18.22
C LYS A 40 3.07 14.38 -17.34
N LEU A 41 4.01 13.61 -17.87
CA LEU A 41 5.34 13.47 -17.26
C LEU A 41 6.08 14.81 -17.31
N ILE A 42 6.77 15.11 -16.23
CA ILE A 42 7.71 16.23 -16.17
C ILE A 42 9.08 15.60 -16.41
N PRO A 43 9.85 16.05 -17.42
CA PRO A 43 11.20 15.54 -17.64
C PRO A 43 12.06 15.76 -16.38
N ILE A 44 12.89 14.78 -16.04
CA ILE A 44 13.61 14.75 -14.77
C ILE A 44 14.60 15.93 -14.65
N GLU A 45 15.19 16.33 -15.77
CA GLU A 45 16.09 17.47 -15.90
C GLU A 45 15.42 18.84 -15.65
N ARG A 46 14.08 18.87 -15.63
CA ARG A 46 13.31 20.07 -15.31
C ARG A 46 12.82 20.10 -13.86
N LEU A 47 13.13 19.08 -13.06
CA LEU A 47 12.78 19.05 -11.65
C LEU A 47 13.86 19.74 -10.80
N PRO A 48 13.48 20.44 -9.72
CA PRO A 48 14.44 20.99 -8.78
C PRO A 48 15.30 19.89 -8.16
N THR A 49 16.60 20.15 -7.97
CA THR A 49 17.53 19.19 -7.38
C THR A 49 17.09 18.79 -5.97
N GLU A 50 16.59 19.75 -5.18
CA GLU A 50 16.10 19.53 -3.82
C GLU A 50 14.94 18.53 -3.78
N LEU A 51 14.07 18.56 -4.81
CA LEU A 51 12.97 17.61 -4.92
C LEU A 51 13.47 16.19 -5.20
N LEU A 52 14.51 16.06 -6.04
CA LEU A 52 15.12 14.76 -6.36
C LEU A 52 15.83 14.18 -5.12
N GLU A 53 16.54 15.01 -4.37
CA GLU A 53 17.19 14.61 -3.12
C GLU A 53 16.16 14.19 -2.06
N ALA A 54 15.10 14.97 -1.87
CA ALA A 54 14.00 14.63 -0.97
C ALA A 54 13.35 13.30 -1.36
N ARG A 55 13.16 13.04 -2.66
CA ARG A 55 12.60 11.77 -3.16
C ARG A 55 13.53 10.59 -2.88
N ALA A 56 14.84 10.78 -3.02
CA ALA A 56 15.84 9.75 -2.71
C ALA A 56 15.89 9.45 -1.21
N ALA A 57 15.82 10.49 -0.35
CA ALA A 57 15.73 10.32 1.10
C ALA A 57 14.45 9.57 1.49
N TYR A 58 13.30 9.94 0.92
CA TYR A 58 12.04 9.23 1.12
C TYR A 58 12.13 7.75 0.70
N ALA A 59 12.78 7.44 -0.43
CA ALA A 59 12.97 6.06 -0.88
C ALA A 59 13.74 5.22 0.15
N LYS A 60 14.82 5.77 0.70
CA LYS A 60 15.63 5.10 1.74
C LYS A 60 14.84 4.89 3.02
N ALA A 61 14.13 5.92 3.49
CA ALA A 61 13.28 5.83 4.69
C ALA A 61 12.17 4.79 4.52
N ARG A 62 11.57 4.72 3.33
CA ARG A 62 10.54 3.74 3.03
C ARG A 62 11.07 2.31 3.07
N ALA A 63 12.23 2.05 2.46
CA ALA A 63 12.87 0.74 2.49
C ALA A 63 13.16 0.28 3.93
N ALA A 64 13.73 1.17 4.76
CA ALA A 64 13.97 0.87 6.18
C ALA A 64 12.67 0.58 6.95
N CYS A 65 11.59 1.31 6.66
CA CYS A 65 10.28 1.05 7.25
C CYS A 65 9.72 -0.32 6.85
N ASP A 66 9.87 -0.70 5.58
CA ASP A 66 9.40 -1.99 5.06
C ASP A 66 10.19 -3.16 5.67
N GLU A 67 11.51 -3.02 5.85
CA GLU A 67 12.34 -3.99 6.59
C GLU A 67 11.91 -4.13 8.05
N ALA A 68 11.72 -3.01 8.75
CA ALA A 68 11.26 -3.03 10.14
C ALA A 68 9.87 -3.68 10.29
N ARG A 69 8.96 -3.40 9.35
CA ARG A 69 7.63 -4.03 9.30
C ARG A 69 7.74 -5.54 9.08
N ALA A 70 8.63 -5.99 8.20
CA ALA A 70 8.87 -7.42 7.96
C ALA A 70 9.43 -8.12 9.21
N ALA A 71 10.41 -7.50 9.89
CA ALA A 71 10.96 -8.02 11.14
C ALA A 71 9.89 -8.13 12.23
N TYR A 72 9.07 -7.09 12.40
CA TYR A 72 7.94 -7.10 13.35
C TYR A 72 6.93 -8.20 13.01
N ALA A 73 6.54 -8.34 11.73
CA ALA A 73 5.61 -9.39 11.32
C ALA A 73 6.13 -10.79 11.64
N LYS A 74 7.43 -11.04 11.40
CA LYS A 74 8.09 -12.30 11.75
C LYS A 74 8.10 -12.55 13.26
N ALA A 75 8.46 -11.54 14.05
CA ALA A 75 8.47 -11.64 15.51
C ALA A 75 7.05 -11.87 16.08
N ARG A 76 6.05 -11.16 15.55
CA ARG A 76 4.64 -11.35 15.91
C ARG A 76 4.15 -12.76 15.59
N ALA A 77 4.45 -13.29 14.41
CA ALA A 77 4.04 -14.64 14.03
C ALA A 77 4.71 -15.71 14.91
N ALA A 78 6.00 -15.55 15.22
CA ALA A 78 6.71 -16.44 16.14
C ALA A 78 6.12 -16.39 17.56
N CYS A 79 5.83 -15.20 18.08
CA CYS A 79 5.22 -15.00 19.40
C CYS A 79 3.78 -15.55 19.46
N ALA A 80 2.96 -15.31 18.43
CA ALA A 80 1.61 -15.86 18.32
C ALA A 80 1.61 -17.39 18.43
N LYS A 81 2.50 -18.04 17.68
CA LYS A 81 2.64 -19.50 17.70
C LYS A 81 3.18 -20.02 19.05
N ALA A 82 4.21 -19.38 19.60
CA ALA A 82 4.89 -19.89 20.78
C ALA A 82 4.12 -19.67 22.09
N TYR A 83 3.47 -18.52 22.23
CA TYR A 83 2.89 -18.09 23.51
C TYR A 83 1.35 -18.06 23.49
N PHE A 84 0.77 -17.40 22.49
CA PHE A 84 -0.67 -17.15 22.49
C PHE A 84 -1.49 -18.42 22.16
N GLU A 85 -0.98 -19.37 21.37
CA GLU A 85 -1.65 -20.67 21.19
C GLU A 85 -1.77 -21.45 22.51
N GLY A 86 -0.72 -21.42 23.34
CA GLY A 86 -0.73 -22.04 24.67
C GLY A 86 -1.72 -21.34 25.60
N LEU A 87 -1.60 -20.01 25.71
CA LEU A 87 -2.46 -19.20 26.56
C LEU A 87 -3.94 -19.28 26.13
N HIS A 88 -4.23 -19.35 24.82
CA HIS A 88 -5.59 -19.51 24.32
C HIS A 88 -6.20 -20.85 24.72
N ARG A 89 -5.44 -21.95 24.73
CA ARG A 89 -5.92 -23.24 25.24
C ARG A 89 -6.20 -23.21 26.74
N GLU A 90 -5.42 -22.45 27.50
CA GLU A 90 -5.62 -22.30 28.95
C GLU A 90 -6.85 -21.44 29.28
N LEU A 91 -6.97 -20.28 28.62
CA LEU A 91 -8.03 -19.30 28.93
C LEU A 91 -9.35 -19.61 28.21
N CYS A 92 -9.32 -20.35 27.10
CA CYS A 92 -10.49 -20.64 26.27
C CYS A 92 -10.55 -22.15 25.91
N PRO A 93 -10.73 -23.06 26.89
CA PRO A 93 -10.62 -24.51 26.69
C PRO A 93 -11.63 -25.09 25.67
N ASP A 94 -12.82 -24.47 25.54
CA ASP A 94 -13.88 -24.91 24.62
C ASP A 94 -13.97 -24.04 23.35
N CYS A 95 -12.89 -23.31 23.01
CA CYS A 95 -12.93 -22.41 21.88
C CYS A 95 -12.99 -23.16 20.53
N PRO A 96 -13.97 -22.85 19.66
CA PRO A 96 -14.11 -23.48 18.33
C PRO A 96 -13.10 -22.98 17.28
N TRP A 97 -12.14 -22.14 17.64
CA TRP A 97 -11.15 -21.59 16.70
C TRP A 97 -10.35 -22.69 16.01
N ASN A 98 -10.39 -22.73 14.68
CA ASN A 98 -9.69 -23.74 13.87
C ASN A 98 -8.41 -23.22 13.18
N GLY A 99 -7.95 -22.01 13.52
CA GLY A 99 -6.84 -21.34 12.83
C GLY A 99 -7.28 -20.32 11.77
N GLU A 100 -8.56 -20.30 11.41
CA GLU A 100 -9.12 -19.36 10.42
C GLU A 100 -10.39 -18.66 10.93
N THR A 101 -11.26 -19.36 11.65
CA THR A 101 -12.54 -18.84 12.17
C THR A 101 -12.95 -19.50 13.48
N ILE A 102 -13.74 -18.79 14.30
CA ILE A 102 -14.42 -19.31 15.49
C ILE A 102 -15.82 -19.87 15.18
N PHE A 103 -16.32 -19.68 13.97
CA PHE A 103 -17.65 -20.15 13.60
C PHE A 103 -17.56 -21.56 13.01
N SER A 104 -17.89 -22.57 13.82
CA SER A 104 -17.85 -24.00 13.45
C SER A 104 -18.81 -24.39 12.31
N ASN A 105 -19.73 -23.50 11.91
CA ASN A 105 -20.83 -23.79 10.98
C ASN A 105 -20.74 -23.01 9.65
N LYS A 106 -19.56 -22.89 9.04
CA LYS A 106 -19.53 -22.72 7.58
C LYS A 106 -19.56 -24.09 6.93
N GLN A 107 -20.77 -24.66 6.81
CA GLN A 107 -21.03 -25.62 5.74
C GLN A 107 -20.78 -24.87 4.43
N ILE A 108 -19.76 -25.31 3.69
CA ILE A 108 -19.66 -25.05 2.25
C ILE A 108 -20.60 -26.03 1.56
#